data_AF-A0A1Z5HWM3-F1
#
_entry.id   AF-A0A1Z5HWM3-F1
#
_cell.length_a   1.000
_cell.length_b   1.000
_cell.length_c   1.000
_cell.angle_alpha   90.00
_cell.angle_beta   90.00
_cell.angle_gamma   90.00
#
_symmetry.space_group_name_H-M   'P 1'
#
loop_
_entity.id
_entity.type
_entity.pdbx_description
1 polymer ?
#
loop_
_entity_poly.entity_id
_entity_poly.type
_entity_poly.pdbx_seq_one_letter_code
_entity_poly.pdbx_strand_id
1 'polypeptide(L)'
;IAGIIYQHPSIESLRRELLRNAQLREICGFDPWVGERAVPPSYVYSRFCRKLMEHIDEVEKIFTRLVDEISKLLPDFGRILAVDSKAINSLSRGKKQEGASPKPDGRRDTDADFGKK
;
A
#
# COMPACT_ATOMS: atom_id res chain seq x y z
N ILE A 1 4.14 1.80 -0.22
CA ILE A 1 3.90 3.21 -0.62
C ILE A 1 4.22 3.44 -2.10
N ALA A 2 5.48 3.32 -2.56
CA ALA A 2 5.82 3.52 -3.98
C ALA A 2 5.02 2.64 -4.96
N GLY A 3 4.81 1.36 -4.66
CA GLY A 3 3.96 0.49 -5.49
C GLY A 3 2.51 0.98 -5.65
N ILE A 4 1.97 1.68 -4.66
CA ILE A 4 0.59 2.21 -4.65
C ILE A 4 0.56 3.59 -5.34
N ILE A 5 1.49 4.49 -5.00
CA ILE A 5 1.57 5.84 -5.59
C ILE A 5 1.81 5.78 -7.11
N TYR A 6 2.74 4.92 -7.54
CA TYR A 6 3.05 4.74 -8.96
C TYR A 6 2.16 3.68 -9.64
N GLN A 7 1.13 3.18 -8.93
CA GLN A 7 0.13 2.23 -9.45
C GLN A 7 0.76 1.01 -10.15
N HIS A 8 1.83 0.47 -9.57
CA HIS A 8 2.48 -0.70 -10.14
C HIS A 8 1.57 -1.93 -9.98
N PRO A 9 1.21 -2.62 -11.08
CA PRO A 9 0.28 -3.75 -11.04
C PRO A 9 0.86 -4.99 -10.33
N SER A 10 2.16 -5.00 -10.04
CA SER A 10 2.83 -6.08 -9.33
C SER A 10 4.11 -5.62 -8.65
N ILE A 11 4.58 -6.41 -7.67
CA ILE A 11 5.88 -6.23 -7.01
C ILE A 11 7.02 -6.20 -8.04
N GLU A 12 6.94 -7.04 -9.08
CA GLU A 12 7.97 -7.09 -10.11
C GLU A 12 7.98 -5.83 -11.00
N SER A 13 6.80 -5.25 -11.26
CA SER A 13 6.70 -3.96 -11.94
C SER A 13 7.38 -2.84 -11.12
N LEU A 14 7.10 -2.77 -9.82
CA LEU A 14 7.77 -1.85 -8.90
C LEU A 14 9.28 -2.09 -8.86
N ARG A 15 9.72 -3.35 -8.80
CA ARG A 15 11.14 -3.70 -8.73
C ARG A 15 11.91 -3.24 -9.97
N ARG A 16 11.30 -3.39 -11.16
CA ARG A 16 11.88 -2.85 -12.42
C ARG A 16 11.95 -1.33 -12.42
N GLU A 17 10.95 -0.65 -11.83
CA GLU A 17 11.00 0.81 -11.64
C GLU A 17 12.14 1.22 -10.73
N LEU A 18 12.27 0.54 -9.59
CA LEU A 18 13.35 0.78 -8.64
C LEU A 18 14.72 0.52 -9.25
N LEU A 19 14.87 -0.42 -10.19
CA LEU A 19 16.13 -0.65 -10.90
C LEU A 19 16.46 0.47 -11.89
N ARG A 20 15.47 1.06 -12.58
CA ARG A 20 15.72 2.10 -13.59
C ARG A 20 15.75 3.52 -13.03
N ASN A 21 15.13 3.78 -11.87
CA ASN A 21 14.93 5.13 -11.35
C ASN A 21 15.73 5.34 -10.04
N ALA A 22 16.83 6.10 -10.13
CA ALA A 22 17.67 6.43 -9.00
C ALA A 22 16.98 7.33 -7.96
N GLN A 23 16.18 8.29 -8.39
CA GLN A 23 15.44 9.19 -7.49
C GLN A 23 14.39 8.41 -6.70
N LEU A 24 13.70 7.47 -7.35
CA LEU A 24 12.76 6.60 -6.67
C LEU A 24 13.43 5.75 -5.59
N ARG A 25 14.65 5.25 -5.86
CA ARG A 25 15.44 4.52 -4.86
C ARG A 25 15.73 5.39 -3.64
N GLU A 26 16.19 6.61 -3.86
CA GLU A 26 16.49 7.58 -2.79
C GLU A 26 15.25 7.89 -1.94
N ILE A 27 14.12 8.20 -2.58
CA ILE A 27 12.85 8.48 -1.88
C ILE A 27 12.35 7.27 -1.09
N CYS A 28 12.59 6.05 -1.60
CA CYS A 28 12.25 4.81 -0.90
C CYS A 28 13.24 4.45 0.22
N GLY A 29 14.30 5.23 0.43
CA GLY A 29 15.30 5.00 1.48
C GLY A 29 16.34 3.94 1.13
N PHE A 30 16.52 3.61 -0.14
CA PHE A 30 17.63 2.76 -0.58
C PHE A 30 18.94 3.56 -0.59
N ASP A 31 20.04 2.89 -0.25
CA ASP A 31 21.37 3.50 -0.26
C ASP A 31 21.75 3.96 -1.69
N PRO A 32 21.92 5.27 -1.92
CA PRO A 32 22.29 5.81 -3.23
C PRO A 32 23.63 5.29 -3.75
N TRP A 33 24.58 4.97 -2.84
CA TRP A 33 25.93 4.54 -3.19
C TRP A 33 25.99 3.09 -3.68
N VAL A 34 25.02 2.28 -3.25
CA VAL A 34 24.91 0.87 -3.65
C VAL A 34 24.18 0.73 -5.00
N GLY A 35 23.38 1.72 -5.37
CA GLY A 35 22.71 1.83 -6.67
C GLY A 35 21.69 0.71 -6.89
N GLU A 36 21.71 0.11 -8.07
CA GLU A 36 20.78 -0.99 -8.42
C GLU A 36 20.89 -2.20 -7.50
N ARG A 37 22.09 -2.46 -6.95
CA ARG A 37 22.32 -3.57 -6.02
C ARG A 37 21.58 -3.39 -4.70
N ALA A 38 21.12 -2.19 -4.38
CA ALA A 38 20.29 -1.91 -3.21
C ALA A 38 18.88 -2.51 -3.36
N VAL A 39 18.43 -2.73 -4.61
CA VAL A 39 17.10 -3.28 -4.90
C VAL A 39 17.13 -4.80 -4.69
N PRO A 40 16.37 -5.35 -3.73
CA PRO A 40 16.40 -6.79 -3.46
C PRO A 40 15.89 -7.60 -4.65
N PRO A 41 16.36 -8.85 -4.82
CA PRO A 41 15.77 -9.79 -5.77
C PRO A 41 14.27 -10.03 -5.48
N SER A 42 13.52 -10.38 -6.52
CA SER A 42 12.06 -10.57 -6.46
C SER A 42 11.60 -11.51 -5.33
N TYR A 43 12.33 -12.61 -5.10
CA TYR A 43 12.02 -13.59 -4.06
C TYR A 43 12.25 -13.06 -2.65
N VAL A 44 13.27 -12.20 -2.43
CA VAL A 44 13.52 -11.55 -1.14
C VAL A 44 12.38 -10.60 -0.83
N TYR A 45 12.02 -9.77 -1.80
CA TYR A 45 10.94 -8.80 -1.66
C TYR A 45 9.61 -9.47 -1.34
N SER A 46 9.25 -10.51 -2.11
CA SER A 46 7.98 -11.24 -1.92
C SER A 46 7.93 -11.95 -0.57
N ARG A 47 9.04 -12.56 -0.13
CA ARG A 47 9.13 -13.21 1.19
C ARG A 47 9.05 -12.19 2.33
N PHE A 48 9.70 -11.04 2.18
CA PHE A 48 9.64 -9.96 3.15
C PHE A 48 8.21 -9.44 3.29
N CYS A 49 7.53 -9.13 2.18
CA CYS A 49 6.12 -8.69 2.22
C CYS A 49 5.23 -9.72 2.90
N ARG A 50 5.39 -11.01 2.61
CA ARG A 50 4.61 -12.06 3.29
C ARG A 50 4.83 -12.06 4.81
N LYS A 51 6.09 -12.01 5.26
CA LYS A 51 6.40 -11.91 6.70
C LYS A 51 5.87 -10.62 7.32
N LEU A 52 5.92 -9.51 6.59
CA LEU A 52 5.39 -8.24 7.08
C LEU A 52 3.87 -8.31 7.29
N MET A 53 3.15 -8.95 6.37
CA MET A 53 1.71 -9.16 6.49
C MET A 53 1.34 -10.08 7.66
N GLU A 54 2.21 -11.03 8.04
CA GLU A 54 2.01 -11.86 9.24
C GLU A 54 2.05 -11.03 10.54
N HIS A 55 2.60 -9.82 10.50
CA HIS A 55 2.70 -8.90 11.63
C HIS A 55 1.89 -7.61 11.42
N ILE A 56 0.85 -7.66 10.58
CA ILE A 56 0.08 -6.46 10.21
C ILE A 56 -0.51 -5.73 11.43
N ASP A 57 -0.93 -6.46 12.47
CA ASP A 57 -1.46 -5.90 13.70
C ASP A 57 -0.42 -5.01 14.43
N GLU A 58 0.86 -5.41 14.42
CA GLU A 58 1.94 -4.61 15.01
C GLU A 58 2.25 -3.38 14.16
N VAL A 59 2.17 -3.51 12.83
CA VAL A 59 2.31 -2.37 11.91
C VAL A 59 1.19 -1.36 12.15
N GLU A 60 -0.04 -1.81 12.37
CA GLU A 60 -1.18 -0.96 12.69
C GLU A 60 -0.98 -0.24 14.03
N LYS A 61 -0.50 -0.93 15.07
CA LYS A 61 -0.16 -0.29 16.36
C LYS A 61 0.92 0.79 16.20
N ILE A 62 1.95 0.53 15.41
CA ILE A 62 3.00 1.52 15.12
C ILE A 62 2.38 2.73 14.41
N PHE A 63 1.53 2.49 13.41
CA PHE A 63 0.85 3.55 12.67
C PHE A 63 -0.02 4.42 13.59
N THR A 64 -0.89 3.81 14.40
CA THR A 64 -1.76 4.53 15.34
C THR A 64 -0.94 5.34 16.34
N ARG A 65 0.13 4.77 16.90
CA ARG A 65 1.02 5.51 17.82
C ARG A 65 1.65 6.72 17.15
N LEU A 66 2.11 6.60 15.90
CA LEU A 66 2.69 7.71 15.15
C LEU A 66 1.65 8.80 14.87
N VAL A 67 0.41 8.42 14.52
CA VAL A 67 -0.70 9.37 14.34
C VAL A 67 -1.02 10.10 15.64
N ASP A 68 -1.02 9.40 16.78
CA ASP A 68 -1.25 10.01 18.10
C ASP A 68 -0.15 10.99 18.48
N GLU A 69 1.13 10.65 18.21
CA GLU A 69 2.27 11.54 18.44
C GLU A 69 2.20 12.79 17.57
N ILE A 70 1.88 12.64 16.29
CA ILE A 70 1.71 13.76 15.36
C ILE A 70 0.55 14.65 15.80
N SER A 71 -0.57 14.07 16.23
CA SER A 71 -1.76 14.85 16.66
C SER A 71 -1.49 15.71 17.89
N LYS A 72 -0.54 15.32 18.75
CA LYS A 72 -0.09 16.16 19.88
C LYS A 72 0.74 17.35 19.41
N LEU A 73 1.61 17.13 18.41
CA LEU A 73 2.47 18.18 17.86
C LEU A 73 1.71 19.13 16.94
N LEU A 74 0.67 18.64 16.27
CA LEU A 74 -0.15 19.35 15.31
C LEU A 74 -1.63 19.17 15.70
N PRO A 75 -2.18 20.00 16.59
CA PRO A 75 -3.56 19.86 17.10
C PRO A 75 -4.66 19.96 16.04
N ASP A 76 -4.32 20.50 14.86
CA ASP A 76 -5.20 20.62 13.70
C ASP A 76 -5.00 19.49 12.67
N PHE A 77 -4.05 18.58 12.90
CA PHE A 77 -3.80 17.42 12.04
C PHE A 77 -5.05 16.54 11.93
N GLY A 78 -5.42 16.18 10.70
CA GLY A 78 -6.62 15.39 10.43
C GLY A 78 -7.95 16.15 10.49
N ARG A 79 -7.98 17.44 10.88
CA ARG A 79 -9.23 18.24 10.88
C ARG A 79 -9.75 18.57 9.49
N ILE A 80 -8.83 18.78 8.55
CA ILE A 80 -9.15 19.00 7.13
C ILE A 80 -8.62 17.80 6.36
N LEU A 81 -9.52 16.86 6.07
CA LEU A 81 -9.22 15.76 5.17
C LEU A 81 -9.21 16.34 3.74
N ALA A 82 -8.01 16.50 3.17
CA ALA A 82 -7.88 16.84 1.76
C ALA A 82 -8.29 15.62 0.93
N VAL A 83 -9.58 15.54 0.60
CA VAL A 83 -10.13 14.51 -0.27
C VAL A 83 -10.14 15.05 -1.70
N ASP A 84 -9.09 14.76 -2.48
CA ASP A 84 -9.19 14.85 -3.95
C ASP A 84 -9.72 13.50 -4.48
N SER A 85 -11.00 13.24 -4.23
CA SER A 85 -11.65 12.05 -4.77
C SER A 85 -12.28 12.38 -6.12
N LYS A 86 -11.50 12.19 -7.19
CA LYS A 86 -12.11 12.01 -8.51
C LYS A 86 -12.95 10.74 -8.44
N ALA A 87 -14.26 10.84 -8.64
CA ALA A 87 -15.15 9.68 -8.63
C ALA A 87 -14.70 8.67 -9.69
N ILE A 88 -14.12 7.55 -9.25
CA ILE A 88 -13.77 6.43 -10.13
C ILE A 88 -15.01 5.55 -10.22
N ASN A 89 -15.57 5.44 -11.43
CA ASN A 89 -16.64 4.47 -11.69
C ASN A 89 -16.08 3.06 -11.47
N SER A 90 -16.57 2.35 -10.46
CA SER A 90 -16.18 0.97 -10.27
C SER A 90 -16.80 0.12 -11.38
N LEU A 91 -15.97 -0.68 -12.05
CA LEU A 91 -16.44 -1.75 -12.95
C LEU A 91 -16.79 -3.03 -12.16
N SER A 92 -16.79 -2.93 -10.84
CA SER A 92 -17.05 -4.03 -9.92
C SER A 92 -18.51 -4.46 -10.00
N ARG A 93 -18.75 -5.74 -10.26
CA ARG A 93 -20.08 -6.34 -10.12
C ARG A 93 -20.40 -6.45 -8.63
N GLY A 94 -21.59 -6.02 -8.22
CA GLY A 94 -22.11 -6.13 -6.85
C GLY A 94 -21.92 -7.52 -6.24
N LYS A 95 -21.86 -7.60 -4.89
CA LYS A 95 -21.91 -8.89 -4.18
C LYS A 95 -23.15 -9.66 -4.68
N LYS A 96 -22.96 -10.91 -5.13
CA LYS A 96 -24.09 -11.82 -5.38
C LYS A 96 -24.79 -12.07 -4.05
N GLN A 97 -26.12 -12.19 -4.08
CA GLN A 97 -27.00 -12.34 -2.92
C GLN A 97 -26.52 -13.41 -1.93
N GLU A 98 -26.96 -13.24 -0.67
CA GLU A 98 -26.62 -14.03 0.51
C GLU A 98 -26.53 -15.54 0.25
N GLY A 99 -25.43 -16.15 0.70
CA GLY A 99 -25.24 -17.61 0.70
C GLY A 99 -24.04 -18.14 -0.08
N ALA A 100 -23.36 -17.32 -0.90
CA ALA A 100 -22.13 -17.72 -1.57
C ALA A 100 -20.93 -16.97 -0.95
N SER A 101 -20.09 -17.67 -0.19
CA SER A 101 -18.73 -17.22 0.14
C SER A 101 -17.81 -17.54 -1.04
N PRO A 102 -17.47 -16.58 -1.92
CA PRO A 102 -16.48 -16.83 -2.96
C PRO A 102 -15.15 -17.17 -2.29
N LYS A 103 -14.45 -18.19 -2.81
CA LYS A 103 -13.09 -18.51 -2.34
C LYS A 103 -12.21 -17.26 -2.46
N PRO A 104 -11.48 -16.88 -1.40
CA PRO A 104 -10.55 -15.75 -1.48
C PRO A 104 -9.44 -16.11 -2.48
N ASP A 105 -9.37 -15.36 -3.58
CA ASP A 105 -8.32 -15.51 -4.61
C ASP A 105 -7.05 -14.71 -4.27
N GLY A 106 -7.07 -13.96 -3.16
CA GLY A 106 -6.00 -13.07 -2.72
C GLY A 106 -5.81 -11.82 -3.58
N ARG A 107 -6.74 -11.55 -4.51
CA ARG A 107 -6.67 -10.43 -5.46
C ARG A 107 -7.72 -9.34 -5.23
N ARG A 108 -8.63 -9.55 -4.27
CA ARG A 108 -9.75 -8.63 -3.98
C ARG A 108 -9.86 -8.38 -2.49
N ASP A 109 -10.09 -7.14 -2.13
CA ASP A 109 -10.50 -6.75 -0.78
C ASP A 109 -11.95 -7.20 -0.57
N THR A 110 -12.18 -8.04 0.43
CA THR A 110 -13.51 -8.64 0.72
C THR A 110 -14.34 -7.82 1.69
N ASP A 111 -13.70 -6.87 2.36
CA ASP A 111 -14.20 -5.97 3.40
C ASP A 111 -14.64 -4.59 2.85
N ALA A 112 -14.32 -4.28 1.59
CA ALA A 112 -14.72 -3.01 0.98
C ALA A 112 -16.23 -2.91 0.72
N ASP A 113 -16.83 -1.80 1.16
CA ASP A 113 -18.22 -1.44 0.87
C ASP A 113 -18.38 -0.71 -0.48
N PHE A 114 -19.57 -0.80 -1.07
CA PHE A 114 -19.90 -0.02 -2.26
C PHE A 114 -20.03 1.46 -1.89
N GLY A 115 -19.12 2.29 -2.42
CA GLY A 115 -19.21 3.75 -2.31
C GLY A 115 -20.50 4.26 -2.95
N LYS A 116 -21.34 4.91 -2.14
CA LYS A 116 -22.47 5.71 -2.61
C LYS A 116 -22.05 7.18 -2.61
N LYS A 117 -22.44 7.91 -3.66
CA LYS A 117 -22.39 9.38 -3.65
C LYS A 117 -23.53 9.92 -2.81
#